data_AF-A0AAD8TSZ5-F1
#
_entry.id   AF-A0AAD8TSZ5-F1
#
_cell.length_a   1.000
_cell.length_b   1.000
_cell.length_c   1.000
_cell.angle_alpha   90.00
_cell.angle_beta   90.00
_cell.angle_gamma   90.00
#
_symmetry.space_group_name_H-M   'P 1'
#
loop_
_entity.id
_entity.type
_entity.pdbx_description
1 polymer ?
#
loop_
_entity_poly.entity_id
_entity_poly.type
_entity_poly.pdbx_seq_one_letter_code
_entity_poly.pdbx_strand_id
1 'polypeptide(L)'
;MAEASDADVCAICLGDMVRGQASFVAECSHAFHLSCISANVAHGNHNCPLCKASWTVLPAVNAAPRPPPLNGRRAPRPPPLAWARALQVARSTYQDDEQAQESAVRANAAAATGGGGAVVLTTHCEYPAVAKGAARENFAVLVHAKAPSAAASEAARAPLDLVTVLDVSGSMRGHKLELLKQAMGFVIDNLGPADRLSVVSFSDEAIRRIRLVRMSDQGKADAKLAVQSLVARGGTNIGEGLRVAAQVLDDRRGKNAVASIMLLSDGRDAFTAGRNGAANYINLVPSSLTYAGSGSRTPAVHTFGFGADHDAAAMHTVAESTGGTFSFVEDETVVQDSFAQCIGGLLTVAVQEARIEVTCLHPGVRVREVKSGRYDNRLYDGGRAASVDVGELYADEERRFLVFVDVPTGGDGLTELVKVSCTYRDAATGQAANVAGDDAVVQRPVVVTHIEPSMEVERERVRVAATEDMAAAREAADRGEHASGARILRSRLQAVQRSAPGAAGEATCTALMDELCELAARVENRREYDTTGRACFFSSMSSHGRQRAGGSLGLLFRGGGARKSRCKSQAYFTPAMEDMVKRSREQRKATAPQKTPKRQQPEAQSKPQRKRQKY
;
A
#
# COMPACT_ATOMS: atom_id res chain seq x y z
N MET A 1 58.53 -3.40 -61.05
CA MET A 1 57.60 -2.33 -61.48
C MET A 1 56.20 -2.91 -61.33
N ALA A 2 55.31 -2.45 -60.46
CA ALA A 2 55.10 -1.11 -59.93
C ALA A 2 54.76 -1.09 -58.42
N GLU A 3 55.22 0.00 -57.79
CA GLU A 3 54.73 0.76 -56.62
C GLU A 3 54.57 0.14 -55.21
N ALA A 4 55.29 0.76 -54.29
CA ALA A 4 55.09 0.77 -52.85
C ALA A 4 54.27 2.01 -52.42
N SER A 5 53.85 2.05 -51.15
CA SER A 5 53.09 3.10 -50.42
C SER A 5 51.56 2.94 -50.52
N ASP A 6 50.80 2.77 -49.45
CA ASP A 6 50.80 3.48 -48.17
C ASP A 6 50.36 2.53 -47.04
N ALA A 7 51.10 2.49 -45.92
CA ALA A 7 50.84 1.54 -44.84
C ALA A 7 49.67 2.02 -43.96
N ASP A 8 48.76 1.09 -43.62
CA ASP A 8 47.53 1.33 -42.85
C ASP A 8 47.81 1.96 -41.46
N VAL A 9 47.74 3.29 -41.34
CA VAL A 9 47.85 4.03 -40.06
C VAL A 9 46.50 4.68 -39.72
N CYS A 10 46.03 4.52 -38.48
CA CYS A 10 44.79 5.16 -38.02
C CYS A 10 44.99 6.67 -37.85
N ALA A 11 44.29 7.48 -38.63
CA ALA A 11 44.45 8.94 -38.60
C ALA A 11 43.98 9.65 -37.32
N ILE A 12 43.33 8.95 -36.37
CA ILE A 12 42.88 9.52 -35.10
C ILE A 12 43.96 9.37 -34.01
N CYS A 13 44.63 8.21 -33.94
CA CYS A 13 45.65 7.93 -32.94
C CYS A 13 47.07 7.82 -33.51
N LEU A 14 47.21 7.93 -34.85
CA LEU A 14 48.46 7.79 -35.61
C LEU A 14 49.20 6.46 -35.36
N GLY A 15 48.46 5.42 -34.98
CA GLY A 15 49.00 4.07 -34.73
C GLY A 15 48.74 3.11 -35.88
N ASP A 16 49.65 2.15 -36.07
CA ASP A 16 49.56 1.12 -37.11
C ASP A 16 48.31 0.23 -36.93
N MET A 17 47.63 -0.06 -38.04
CA MET A 17 46.47 -0.96 -38.05
C MET A 17 46.94 -2.40 -38.23
N VAL A 18 47.16 -3.11 -37.13
CA VAL A 18 47.65 -4.50 -37.13
C VAL A 18 46.50 -5.49 -37.39
N ARG A 19 46.77 -6.57 -38.15
CA ARG A 19 45.82 -7.68 -38.36
C ARG A 19 45.42 -8.30 -37.01
N GLY A 20 44.15 -8.12 -36.63
CA GLY A 20 43.57 -8.65 -35.37
C GLY A 20 42.91 -7.60 -34.47
N GLN A 21 43.08 -6.30 -34.77
CA GLN A 21 42.35 -5.22 -34.10
C GLN A 21 41.04 -4.90 -34.83
N ALA A 22 39.99 -4.58 -34.07
CA ALA A 22 38.71 -4.18 -34.64
C ALA A 22 38.86 -2.84 -35.38
N SER A 23 38.78 -2.90 -36.71
CA SER A 23 38.83 -1.73 -37.59
C SER A 23 37.45 -1.41 -38.15
N PHE A 24 37.20 -0.12 -38.36
CA PHE A 24 36.05 0.41 -39.08
C PHE A 24 36.56 1.03 -40.37
N VAL A 25 36.09 0.52 -41.50
CA VAL A 25 36.35 1.09 -42.82
C VAL A 25 35.09 1.85 -43.23
N ALA A 26 35.24 3.16 -43.38
CA ALA A 26 34.16 4.05 -43.78
C ALA A 26 33.79 3.88 -45.26
N GLU A 27 32.59 4.35 -45.64
CA GLU A 27 32.13 4.38 -47.04
C GLU A 27 33.07 5.16 -47.98
N CYS A 28 33.80 6.14 -47.43
CA CYS A 28 34.83 6.90 -48.14
C CYS A 28 36.20 6.19 -48.21
N SER A 29 36.26 4.88 -47.95
CA SER A 29 37.46 4.03 -47.95
C SER A 29 38.56 4.40 -46.94
N HIS A 30 38.27 5.30 -45.99
CA HIS A 30 39.18 5.61 -44.88
C HIS A 30 38.98 4.63 -43.73
N ALA A 31 40.07 4.17 -43.14
CA ALA A 31 40.05 3.15 -42.09
C ALA A 31 40.50 3.72 -40.73
N PHE A 32 39.81 3.31 -39.67
CA PHE A 32 40.06 3.75 -38.30
C PHE A 32 39.99 2.57 -37.32
N HIS A 33 40.66 2.66 -36.17
CA HIS A 33 40.35 1.79 -35.06
C HIS A 33 38.90 2.00 -34.60
N LEU A 34 38.17 0.91 -34.36
CA LEU A 34 36.77 0.97 -33.94
C LEU A 34 36.59 1.80 -32.66
N SER A 35 37.50 1.65 -31.69
CA SER A 35 37.51 2.44 -30.45
C SER A 35 37.75 3.94 -30.68
N CYS A 36 38.61 4.30 -31.64
CA CYS A 36 38.93 5.70 -31.95
C CYS A 36 37.75 6.42 -32.62
N ILE A 37 37.04 5.74 -33.53
CA ILE A 37 35.91 6.37 -34.24
C ILE A 37 34.60 6.33 -33.45
N SER A 38 34.41 5.34 -32.57
CA SER A 38 33.19 5.22 -31.76
C SER A 38 32.93 6.43 -30.87
N ALA A 39 33.99 7.07 -30.35
CA ALA A 39 33.85 8.31 -29.58
C ALA A 39 33.34 9.48 -30.44
N ASN A 40 33.78 9.56 -31.70
CA ASN A 40 33.37 10.63 -32.62
C ASN A 40 31.89 10.49 -33.01
N VAL A 41 31.46 9.25 -33.24
CA VAL A 41 30.06 8.90 -33.50
C VAL A 41 29.19 9.10 -32.27
N ALA A 42 29.68 8.77 -31.06
CA ALA A 42 28.97 9.02 -29.80
C ALA A 42 28.73 10.51 -29.51
N HIS A 43 29.52 11.42 -30.11
CA HIS A 43 29.33 12.87 -30.03
C HIS A 43 28.45 13.43 -31.15
N GLY A 44 27.80 12.58 -31.97
CA GLY A 44 26.86 12.99 -33.02
C GLY A 44 27.53 13.40 -34.34
N ASN A 45 28.84 13.14 -34.51
CA ASN A 45 29.53 13.39 -35.78
C ASN A 45 29.40 12.17 -36.68
N HIS A 46 28.62 12.31 -37.75
CA HIS A 46 28.42 11.26 -38.77
C HIS A 46 29.26 11.48 -40.03
N ASN A 47 30.26 12.36 -39.97
CA ASN A 47 31.11 12.71 -41.11
C ASN A 47 32.53 12.17 -40.91
N CYS A 48 33.17 11.76 -42.01
CA CYS A 48 34.57 11.37 -42.01
C CYS A 48 35.48 12.50 -41.51
N PRO A 49 36.37 12.26 -40.53
CA PRO A 49 37.31 13.28 -40.06
C PRO A 49 38.32 13.75 -41.11
N LEU A 50 38.58 12.92 -42.13
CA LEU A 50 39.58 13.19 -43.17
C LEU A 50 38.97 13.91 -44.37
N CYS A 51 37.89 13.37 -44.94
CA CYS A 51 37.29 13.90 -46.18
C CYS A 51 35.93 14.56 -46.00
N LYS A 52 35.37 14.58 -44.78
CA LYS A 52 34.05 15.14 -44.43
C LYS A 52 32.85 14.50 -45.12
N ALA A 53 33.01 13.37 -45.82
CA ALA A 53 31.89 12.59 -46.37
C ALA A 53 30.95 12.12 -45.25
N SER A 54 29.63 12.25 -45.44
CA SER A 54 28.60 11.79 -44.51
C SER A 54 28.41 10.29 -44.60
N TRP A 55 28.34 9.59 -43.47
CA TRP A 55 28.18 8.14 -43.38
C TRP A 55 26.75 7.75 -43.04
N THR A 56 26.26 6.71 -43.69
CA THR A 56 24.94 6.13 -43.41
C THR A 56 25.02 4.92 -42.47
N VAL A 57 26.16 4.22 -42.48
CA VAL A 57 26.45 3.09 -41.60
C VAL A 57 27.37 3.52 -40.45
N LEU A 58 26.89 3.43 -39.21
CA LEU A 58 27.63 3.81 -38.01
C LEU A 58 28.16 2.58 -37.25
N PRO A 59 29.38 2.63 -36.70
CA PRO A 59 29.89 1.58 -35.82
C PRO A 59 29.04 1.47 -34.56
N ALA A 60 28.66 0.23 -34.19
CA ALA A 60 27.86 -0.05 -33.00
C ALA A 60 28.61 0.37 -31.72
N VAL A 61 28.13 1.42 -31.05
CA VAL A 61 28.77 1.96 -29.85
C VAL A 61 28.36 1.13 -28.62
N ASN A 62 29.25 0.22 -28.18
CA ASN A 62 29.19 -0.35 -26.84
C ASN A 62 29.74 0.67 -25.84
N ALA A 63 28.90 1.21 -24.98
CA ALA A 63 29.30 2.14 -23.93
C ALA A 63 30.04 1.41 -22.79
N ALA A 64 31.24 1.86 -22.44
CA ALA A 64 32.01 1.46 -21.27
C ALA A 64 32.77 2.70 -20.70
N PRO A 65 33.23 2.70 -19.43
CA PRO A 65 32.88 3.70 -18.42
C PRO A 65 33.82 4.92 -18.33
N ARG A 66 33.30 6.02 -17.76
CA ARG A 66 33.99 7.31 -17.52
C ARG A 66 35.05 7.25 -16.39
N PRO A 67 36.23 7.89 -16.56
CA PRO A 67 37.12 8.28 -15.46
C PRO A 67 36.89 9.76 -14.99
N PRO A 68 37.47 10.20 -13.85
CA PRO A 68 37.00 11.30 -12.99
C PRO A 68 37.52 12.70 -13.43
N PRO A 69 37.07 13.82 -12.79
CA PRO A 69 37.14 15.14 -13.40
C PRO A 69 38.49 15.83 -13.15
N LEU A 70 38.95 16.58 -14.16
CA LEU A 70 40.06 17.53 -14.01
C LEU A 70 39.54 18.97 -14.13
N ASN A 71 40.02 19.77 -13.18
CA ASN A 71 39.67 21.16 -12.91
C ASN A 71 39.97 22.13 -14.07
N GLY A 72 39.08 23.12 -14.18
CA GLY A 72 39.48 24.52 -14.35
C GLY A 72 39.79 25.00 -15.76
N ARG A 73 38.77 25.55 -16.43
CA ARG A 73 38.78 26.89 -17.06
C ARG A 73 37.40 27.23 -17.62
N ARG A 74 36.91 28.43 -17.28
CA ARG A 74 35.66 29.05 -17.77
C ARG A 74 35.68 29.17 -19.29
N ALA A 75 34.61 28.72 -19.95
CA ALA A 75 34.28 29.10 -21.32
C ALA A 75 33.06 30.05 -21.34
N PRO A 76 32.95 30.97 -22.32
CA PRO A 76 31.99 32.08 -22.30
C PRO A 76 30.57 31.65 -22.73
N ARG A 77 29.56 32.39 -22.25
CA ARG A 77 28.15 32.24 -22.62
C ARG A 77 27.91 32.57 -24.11
N PRO A 78 27.19 31.72 -24.88
CA PRO A 78 26.66 32.12 -26.19
C PRO A 78 25.29 32.84 -26.05
N PRO A 79 24.89 33.64 -27.05
CA PRO A 79 23.67 34.45 -27.06
C PRO A 79 22.40 33.61 -27.32
N PRO A 80 21.19 34.15 -27.09
CA PRO A 80 19.96 33.38 -27.07
C PRO A 80 19.37 33.23 -28.48
N LEU A 81 19.24 32.00 -28.98
CA LEU A 81 18.50 31.72 -30.20
C LEU A 81 17.60 30.49 -30.03
N ALA A 82 16.30 30.76 -29.83
CA ALA A 82 15.22 30.32 -30.69
C ALA A 82 15.20 28.87 -31.22
N TRP A 83 15.38 27.87 -30.36
CA TRP A 83 14.97 26.49 -30.67
C TRP A 83 14.09 25.84 -29.58
N ALA A 84 13.42 26.64 -28.76
CA ALA A 84 12.48 26.19 -27.72
C ALA A 84 11.18 25.52 -28.23
N ARG A 85 11.17 24.93 -29.43
CA ARG A 85 10.02 24.21 -30.01
C ARG A 85 10.47 23.07 -30.92
N ALA A 86 11.12 22.04 -30.38
CA ALA A 86 11.18 20.71 -31.03
C ALA A 86 11.73 19.58 -30.14
N LEU A 87 11.72 19.72 -28.81
CA LEU A 87 11.86 18.57 -27.89
C LEU A 87 10.70 18.59 -26.92
N GLN A 88 9.48 18.54 -27.47
CA GLN A 88 8.45 17.77 -26.81
C GLN A 88 8.96 16.33 -26.84
N VAL A 89 9.61 15.92 -25.75
CA VAL A 89 9.57 14.53 -25.31
C VAL A 89 8.13 14.10 -25.54
N ALA A 90 7.92 13.13 -26.42
CA ALA A 90 6.61 12.54 -26.59
C ALA A 90 6.18 12.09 -25.20
N ARG A 91 5.33 12.88 -24.55
CA ARG A 91 4.52 12.44 -23.42
C ARG A 91 3.88 11.17 -23.96
N SER A 92 4.29 10.00 -23.46
CA SER A 92 3.56 8.78 -23.73
C SER A 92 2.19 8.96 -23.09
N THR A 93 1.26 9.57 -23.83
CA THR A 93 -0.12 9.72 -23.40
C THR A 93 -0.68 8.31 -23.33
N TYR A 94 -0.95 7.82 -22.13
CA TYR A 94 -1.57 6.51 -21.92
C TYR A 94 -3.07 6.53 -22.25
N GLN A 95 -3.41 7.12 -23.40
CA GLN A 95 -4.76 7.20 -23.94
C GLN A 95 -5.04 6.02 -24.86
N ASP A 96 -4.52 4.83 -24.57
CA ASP A 96 -4.74 3.62 -25.36
C ASP A 96 -5.72 2.65 -24.69
N ASP A 97 -6.41 3.05 -23.63
CA ASP A 97 -7.27 2.15 -22.85
C ASP A 97 -8.61 1.81 -23.53
N GLU A 98 -9.18 0.66 -23.18
CA GLU A 98 -10.56 0.33 -23.54
C GLU A 98 -11.54 1.27 -22.82
N GLN A 99 -12.56 1.74 -23.54
CA GLN A 99 -13.62 2.60 -22.98
C GLN A 99 -14.27 1.92 -21.78
N ALA A 100 -14.75 2.68 -20.78
CA ALA A 100 -15.63 2.15 -19.75
C ALA A 100 -16.99 1.77 -20.38
N GLN A 101 -17.67 0.75 -19.87
CA GLN A 101 -18.92 0.28 -20.47
C GLN A 101 -20.07 1.20 -20.05
N GLU A 102 -20.36 2.26 -20.83
CA GLU A 102 -21.49 3.19 -20.57
C GLU A 102 -22.83 2.45 -20.42
N SER A 103 -23.00 1.32 -21.10
CA SER A 103 -24.20 0.48 -21.05
C SER A 103 -24.35 -0.32 -19.75
N ALA A 104 -23.26 -0.68 -19.05
CA ALA A 104 -23.36 -1.34 -17.74
C ALA A 104 -23.74 -0.34 -16.64
N VAL A 105 -23.23 0.89 -16.72
CA VAL A 105 -23.59 1.98 -15.78
C VAL A 105 -25.06 2.35 -15.92
N ARG A 106 -25.60 2.43 -17.15
CA ARG A 106 -27.04 2.70 -17.38
C ARG A 106 -27.94 1.51 -17.04
N ALA A 107 -27.53 0.28 -17.32
CA ALA A 107 -28.32 -0.92 -16.96
C ALA A 107 -28.36 -1.14 -15.44
N ASN A 108 -27.26 -0.91 -14.72
CA ASN A 108 -27.22 -0.98 -13.26
C ASN A 108 -27.98 0.18 -12.60
N ALA A 109 -27.95 1.38 -13.19
CA ALA A 109 -28.74 2.52 -12.70
C ALA A 109 -30.26 2.31 -12.86
N ALA A 110 -30.70 1.57 -13.89
CA ALA A 110 -32.11 1.27 -14.13
C ALA A 110 -32.63 0.08 -13.28
N ALA A 111 -31.76 -0.86 -12.88
CA ALA A 111 -32.12 -2.00 -12.03
C ALA A 111 -32.04 -1.69 -10.52
N ALA A 112 -31.33 -0.63 -10.11
CA ALA A 112 -31.13 -0.24 -8.71
C ALA A 112 -32.19 0.76 -8.18
N THR A 113 -33.47 0.60 -8.55
CA THR A 113 -34.58 1.34 -7.93
C THR A 113 -35.07 0.73 -6.61
N GLY A 114 -34.39 -0.32 -6.11
CA GLY A 114 -34.58 -0.85 -4.75
C GLY A 114 -33.43 -0.38 -3.86
N GLY A 115 -33.75 0.33 -2.78
CA GLY A 115 -32.77 1.00 -1.91
C GLY A 115 -31.64 0.10 -1.42
N GLY A 116 -30.44 0.31 -1.98
CA GLY A 116 -29.20 -0.15 -1.36
C GLY A 116 -29.08 0.47 0.02
N GLY A 117 -28.65 -0.33 1.01
CA GLY A 117 -28.58 0.10 2.40
C GLY A 117 -27.80 1.41 2.56
N ALA A 118 -28.28 2.30 3.43
CA ALA A 118 -27.59 3.53 3.77
C ALA A 118 -26.46 3.28 4.79
N VAL A 119 -25.46 4.17 4.84
CA VAL A 119 -24.48 4.19 5.94
C VAL A 119 -25.22 4.36 7.27
N VAL A 120 -24.94 3.51 8.25
CA VAL A 120 -25.54 3.60 9.59
C VAL A 120 -24.60 4.39 10.49
N LEU A 121 -25.11 5.43 11.15
CA LEU A 121 -24.37 6.26 12.09
C LEU A 121 -24.99 6.12 13.47
N THR A 122 -24.22 5.63 14.44
CA THR A 122 -24.62 5.53 15.84
C THR A 122 -23.69 6.36 16.72
N THR A 123 -24.23 6.90 17.80
CA THR A 123 -23.44 7.67 18.77
C THR A 123 -23.54 7.05 20.16
N HIS A 124 -22.43 7.03 20.90
CA HIS A 124 -22.40 6.54 22.27
C HIS A 124 -21.70 7.57 23.16
N CYS A 125 -22.37 7.99 24.23
CA CYS A 125 -21.78 8.86 25.24
C CYS A 125 -20.96 8.04 26.25
N GLU A 126 -19.87 8.60 26.78
CA GLU A 126 -19.04 7.98 27.81
C GLU A 126 -19.86 7.57 29.02
N TYR A 127 -20.77 8.45 29.43
CA TYR A 127 -21.78 8.17 30.46
C TYR A 127 -23.16 8.55 29.93
N PRO A 128 -24.20 7.73 30.15
CA PRO A 128 -25.57 8.07 29.77
C PRO A 128 -26.14 9.29 30.53
N ALA A 129 -25.61 9.60 31.71
CA ALA A 129 -26.05 10.75 32.50
C ALA A 129 -24.89 11.50 33.18
N VAL A 130 -25.07 12.81 33.36
CA VAL A 130 -24.16 13.73 34.07
C VAL A 130 -24.98 14.59 35.01
N ALA A 131 -24.53 14.78 36.24
CA ALA A 131 -25.28 15.55 37.24
C ALA A 131 -25.58 16.98 36.74
N LYS A 132 -26.78 17.48 37.03
CA LYS A 132 -27.26 18.79 36.58
C LYS A 132 -26.27 19.93 36.89
N GLY A 133 -25.77 19.98 38.12
CA GLY A 133 -24.85 21.02 38.59
C GLY A 133 -23.37 20.79 38.23
N ALA A 134 -23.05 19.70 37.52
CA ALA A 134 -21.69 19.39 37.14
C ALA A 134 -21.44 19.77 35.67
N ALA A 135 -20.39 20.56 35.45
CA ALA A 135 -19.73 20.60 34.16
C ALA A 135 -18.76 19.42 34.07
N ARG A 136 -18.60 18.87 32.86
CA ARG A 136 -17.57 17.88 32.57
C ARG A 136 -16.77 18.32 31.37
N GLU A 137 -15.49 18.49 31.60
CA GLU A 137 -14.53 18.71 30.54
C GLU A 137 -14.09 17.37 29.95
N ASN A 138 -13.70 17.39 28.67
CA ASN A 138 -13.13 16.21 28.01
C ASN A 138 -14.04 14.96 28.05
N PHE A 139 -15.34 15.16 27.94
CA PHE A 139 -16.33 14.08 27.89
C PHE A 139 -16.26 13.39 26.51
N ALA A 140 -16.12 12.07 26.48
CA ALA A 140 -16.06 11.37 25.19
C ALA A 140 -17.44 11.05 24.62
N VAL A 141 -17.58 11.31 23.33
CA VAL A 141 -18.67 10.82 22.49
C VAL A 141 -18.05 9.98 21.37
N LEU A 142 -18.42 8.71 21.31
CA LEU A 142 -18.04 7.82 20.22
C LEU A 142 -19.01 8.01 19.06
N VAL A 143 -18.46 8.27 17.88
CA VAL A 143 -19.17 8.24 16.61
C VAL A 143 -18.80 6.95 15.88
N HIS A 144 -19.78 6.08 15.65
CA HIS A 144 -19.61 4.82 14.94
C HIS A 144 -20.34 4.88 13.61
N ALA A 145 -19.57 4.82 12.52
CA ALA A 145 -20.09 4.72 11.16
C ALA A 145 -19.90 3.30 10.64
N LYS A 146 -20.97 2.69 10.14
CA LYS A 146 -20.95 1.36 9.53
C LYS A 146 -21.45 1.45 8.09
N ALA A 147 -20.62 0.96 7.18
CA ALA A 147 -20.98 0.87 5.77
C ALA A 147 -22.09 -0.18 5.54
N PRO A 148 -22.91 -0.01 4.50
CA PRO A 148 -23.95 -0.97 4.19
C PRO A 148 -23.37 -2.35 3.88
N SER A 149 -24.15 -3.39 4.18
CA SER A 149 -23.72 -4.77 3.99
C SER A 149 -23.67 -5.16 2.53
N ALA A 150 -22.69 -5.99 2.16
CA ALA A 150 -22.59 -6.52 0.79
C ALA A 150 -23.84 -7.31 0.38
N ALA A 151 -24.52 -7.96 1.35
CA ALA A 151 -25.76 -8.70 1.11
C ALA A 151 -26.98 -7.81 0.89
N ALA A 152 -26.97 -6.57 1.38
CA ALA A 152 -28.03 -5.60 1.13
C ALA A 152 -27.91 -4.93 -0.25
N SER A 153 -26.75 -5.08 -0.90
CA SER A 153 -26.50 -4.66 -2.27
C SER A 153 -26.56 -5.87 -3.21
N GLU A 154 -27.77 -6.37 -3.50
CA GLU A 154 -28.01 -7.20 -4.70
C GLU A 154 -27.70 -6.42 -6.00
N ALA A 155 -27.50 -5.10 -5.88
CA ALA A 155 -27.03 -4.23 -6.94
C ALA A 155 -25.55 -4.48 -7.26
N ALA A 156 -25.27 -4.56 -8.56
CA ALA A 156 -23.97 -4.81 -9.13
C ALA A 156 -22.87 -3.94 -8.52
N ARG A 157 -21.83 -4.64 -8.05
CA ARG A 157 -20.57 -4.07 -7.56
C ARG A 157 -20.02 -2.96 -8.49
N ALA A 158 -19.50 -1.90 -7.89
CA ALA A 158 -18.79 -0.84 -8.59
C ALA A 158 -17.54 -1.36 -9.35
N PRO A 159 -17.36 -1.00 -10.64
CA PRO A 159 -16.20 -1.43 -11.40
C PRO A 159 -14.91 -0.79 -10.85
N LEU A 160 -13.81 -1.54 -10.88
CA LEU A 160 -12.50 -1.14 -10.33
C LEU A 160 -11.48 -0.88 -11.45
N ASP A 161 -10.71 0.21 -11.32
CA ASP A 161 -9.44 0.43 -12.02
C ASP A 161 -8.28 0.05 -11.09
N LEU A 162 -7.64 -1.08 -11.34
CA LEU A 162 -6.51 -1.56 -10.56
C LEU A 162 -5.20 -1.40 -11.33
N VAL A 163 -4.21 -0.73 -10.73
CA VAL A 163 -2.84 -0.72 -11.25
C VAL A 163 -1.92 -1.45 -10.27
N THR A 164 -1.28 -2.52 -10.72
CA THR A 164 -0.30 -3.23 -9.90
C THR A 164 1.10 -2.81 -10.27
N VAL A 165 1.88 -2.40 -9.27
CA VAL A 165 3.27 -1.97 -9.39
C VAL A 165 4.13 -3.05 -8.73
N LEU A 166 4.81 -3.84 -9.55
CA LEU A 166 5.47 -5.08 -9.16
C LEU A 166 6.98 -4.92 -9.25
N ASP A 167 7.66 -5.11 -8.12
CA ASP A 167 9.11 -5.14 -8.07
C ASP A 167 9.66 -6.38 -8.80
N VAL A 168 10.54 -6.15 -9.77
CA VAL A 168 11.28 -7.18 -10.49
C VAL A 168 12.78 -6.96 -10.35
N SER A 169 13.24 -6.40 -9.24
CA SER A 169 14.66 -6.27 -8.91
C SER A 169 15.34 -7.63 -8.72
N GLY A 170 16.67 -7.63 -8.66
CA GLY A 170 17.46 -8.84 -8.50
C GLY A 170 17.17 -9.64 -7.22
N SER A 171 16.67 -9.01 -6.15
CA SER A 171 16.28 -9.66 -4.89
C SER A 171 15.05 -10.55 -5.03
N MET A 172 14.16 -10.24 -5.99
CA MET A 172 12.96 -11.03 -6.27
C MET A 172 13.24 -12.36 -6.99
N ARG A 173 14.48 -12.67 -7.35
CA ARG A 173 14.82 -13.90 -8.11
C ARG A 173 14.41 -15.17 -7.36
N GLY A 174 14.05 -16.20 -8.12
CA GLY A 174 13.73 -17.52 -7.57
C GLY A 174 12.32 -17.60 -7.01
N HIS A 175 12.17 -18.12 -5.78
CA HIS A 175 10.86 -18.46 -5.22
C HIS A 175 9.95 -17.23 -5.01
N LYS A 176 10.54 -16.09 -4.63
CA LYS A 176 9.84 -14.82 -4.40
C LYS A 176 9.03 -14.36 -5.62
N LEU A 177 9.65 -14.30 -6.80
CA LEU A 177 8.97 -13.93 -8.04
C LEU A 177 7.90 -14.95 -8.44
N GLU A 178 8.13 -16.25 -8.22
CA GLU A 178 7.12 -17.27 -8.53
C GLU A 178 5.89 -17.15 -7.63
N LEU A 179 6.06 -16.82 -6.35
CA LEU A 179 4.96 -16.56 -5.44
C LEU A 179 4.21 -15.27 -5.80
N LEU A 180 4.92 -14.22 -6.21
CA LEU A 180 4.33 -13.00 -6.76
C LEU A 180 3.46 -13.33 -7.99
N LYS A 181 3.98 -14.14 -8.92
CA LYS A 181 3.24 -14.55 -10.12
C LYS A 181 1.98 -15.35 -9.75
N GLN A 182 2.07 -16.26 -8.79
CA GLN A 182 0.93 -17.03 -8.29
C GLN A 182 -0.12 -16.13 -7.62
N ALA A 183 0.32 -15.21 -6.76
CA ALA A 183 -0.56 -14.25 -6.09
C ALA A 183 -1.25 -13.32 -7.09
N MET A 184 -0.53 -12.85 -8.11
CA MET A 184 -1.09 -12.05 -9.20
C MET A 184 -2.07 -12.85 -10.06
N GLY A 185 -1.82 -14.14 -10.29
CA GLY A 185 -2.78 -15.05 -10.92
C GLY A 185 -4.11 -15.10 -10.16
N PHE A 186 -4.05 -15.23 -8.82
CA PHE A 186 -5.23 -15.17 -7.95
C PHE A 186 -5.99 -13.85 -8.09
N VAL A 187 -5.28 -12.71 -8.10
CA VAL A 187 -5.90 -11.39 -8.29
C VAL A 187 -6.62 -11.32 -9.63
N ILE A 188 -5.95 -11.68 -10.73
CA ILE A 188 -6.52 -11.65 -12.09
C ILE A 188 -7.77 -12.54 -12.21
N ASP A 189 -7.75 -13.70 -11.56
CA ASP A 189 -8.88 -14.64 -11.59
C ASP A 189 -10.13 -14.09 -10.91
N ASN A 190 -9.96 -13.35 -9.81
CA ASN A 190 -11.07 -12.79 -9.02
C ASN A 190 -11.59 -11.44 -9.53
N LEU A 191 -10.91 -10.79 -10.48
CA LEU A 191 -11.43 -9.59 -11.13
C LEU A 191 -12.59 -9.95 -12.08
N GLY A 192 -13.59 -9.08 -12.15
CA GLY A 192 -14.76 -9.23 -13.02
C GLY A 192 -14.54 -8.60 -14.41
N PRO A 193 -15.39 -8.91 -15.40
CA PRO A 193 -15.26 -8.39 -16.77
C PRO A 193 -15.43 -6.87 -16.89
N ALA A 194 -16.03 -6.22 -15.90
CA ALA A 194 -16.17 -4.76 -15.82
C ALA A 194 -14.94 -4.07 -15.17
N ASP A 195 -14.09 -4.83 -14.49
CA ASP A 195 -12.86 -4.31 -13.89
C ASP A 195 -11.76 -4.16 -14.94
N ARG A 196 -10.87 -3.20 -14.72
CA ARG A 196 -9.69 -3.01 -15.55
C ARG A 196 -8.41 -3.17 -14.74
N LEU A 197 -7.42 -3.81 -15.33
CA LEU A 197 -6.11 -4.04 -14.73
C LEU A 197 -5.01 -3.54 -15.64
N SER A 198 -4.04 -2.84 -15.05
CA SER A 198 -2.75 -2.54 -15.68
C SER A 198 -1.62 -3.09 -14.81
N VAL A 199 -0.64 -3.73 -15.44
CA VAL A 199 0.55 -4.27 -14.75
C VAL A 199 1.75 -3.42 -15.11
N VAL A 200 2.33 -2.79 -14.10
CA VAL A 200 3.59 -2.06 -14.17
C VAL A 200 4.64 -2.87 -13.44
N SER A 201 5.76 -3.17 -14.08
CA SER A 201 6.93 -3.76 -13.41
C SER A 201 8.01 -2.71 -13.28
N PHE A 202 8.73 -2.68 -12.16
CA PHE A 202 9.83 -1.75 -11.99
C PHE A 202 11.10 -2.46 -11.50
N SER A 203 12.24 -1.93 -11.94
CA SER A 203 13.55 -2.21 -11.35
C SER A 203 14.38 -0.92 -11.32
N ASP A 204 15.34 -0.74 -12.22
CA ASP A 204 16.02 0.56 -12.42
C ASP A 204 15.10 1.56 -13.13
N GLU A 205 14.25 1.05 -14.03
CA GLU A 205 13.22 1.77 -14.77
C GLU A 205 11.85 1.12 -14.54
N ALA A 206 10.77 1.87 -14.72
CA ALA A 206 9.41 1.35 -14.67
C ALA A 206 8.84 1.14 -16.08
N ILE A 207 8.27 -0.04 -16.31
CA ILE A 207 7.73 -0.46 -17.60
C ILE A 207 6.28 -0.91 -17.41
N ARG A 208 5.37 -0.29 -18.15
CA ARG A 208 3.98 -0.76 -18.28
C ARG A 208 3.94 -2.01 -19.16
N ARG A 209 3.69 -3.17 -18.57
CA ARG A 209 3.66 -4.49 -19.25
C ARG A 209 2.40 -4.72 -20.04
N ILE A 210 1.28 -4.24 -19.52
CA ILE A 210 -0.03 -4.28 -20.18
C ILE A 210 -0.71 -2.94 -19.93
N ARG A 211 -1.42 -2.43 -20.94
CA ARG A 211 -2.29 -1.25 -20.81
C ARG A 211 -3.44 -1.52 -19.84
N LEU A 212 -4.27 -0.51 -19.53
CA LEU A 212 -5.43 -0.71 -18.67
C LEU A 212 -6.53 -1.44 -19.47
N VAL A 213 -6.54 -2.77 -19.40
CA VAL A 213 -7.43 -3.66 -20.17
C VAL A 213 -8.54 -4.17 -19.27
N ARG A 214 -9.74 -4.38 -19.82
CA ARG A 214 -10.83 -5.03 -19.09
C ARG A 214 -10.52 -6.50 -18.81
N MET A 215 -10.88 -7.00 -17.64
CA MET A 215 -10.66 -8.39 -17.25
C MET A 215 -11.73 -9.33 -17.83
N SER A 216 -12.01 -9.21 -19.13
CA SER A 216 -12.68 -10.22 -19.93
C SER A 216 -11.82 -11.50 -19.98
N ASP A 217 -12.36 -12.62 -20.48
CA ASP A 217 -11.58 -13.86 -20.57
C ASP A 217 -10.27 -13.67 -21.35
N GLN A 218 -10.31 -12.88 -22.42
CA GLN A 218 -9.11 -12.50 -23.18
C GLN A 218 -8.18 -11.59 -22.37
N GLY A 219 -8.72 -10.54 -21.74
CA GLY A 219 -7.89 -9.61 -20.94
C GLY A 219 -7.23 -10.29 -19.74
N LYS A 220 -7.91 -11.27 -19.13
CA LYS A 220 -7.33 -12.13 -18.09
C LYS A 220 -6.20 -13.00 -18.63
N ALA A 221 -6.38 -13.60 -19.81
CA ALA A 221 -5.33 -14.39 -20.45
C ALA A 221 -4.10 -13.53 -20.77
N ASP A 222 -4.30 -12.34 -21.35
CA ASP A 222 -3.23 -11.40 -21.68
C ASP A 222 -2.49 -10.92 -20.42
N ALA A 223 -3.22 -10.57 -19.35
CA ALA A 223 -2.64 -10.17 -18.08
C ALA A 223 -1.81 -11.30 -17.44
N LYS A 224 -2.30 -12.55 -17.48
CA LYS A 224 -1.56 -13.72 -16.98
C LYS A 224 -0.28 -13.94 -17.77
N LEU A 225 -0.32 -13.82 -19.09
CA LEU A 225 0.87 -13.92 -19.94
C LEU A 225 1.88 -12.81 -19.60
N ALA A 226 1.41 -11.58 -19.41
CA ALA A 226 2.27 -10.46 -19.02
C ALA A 226 2.97 -10.72 -17.68
N VAL A 227 2.25 -11.22 -16.67
CA VAL A 227 2.79 -11.59 -15.35
C VAL A 227 3.76 -12.77 -15.45
N GLN A 228 3.45 -13.80 -16.23
CA GLN A 228 4.33 -14.96 -16.42
C GLN A 228 5.66 -14.56 -17.09
N SER A 229 5.62 -13.57 -17.98
CA SER A 229 6.81 -13.04 -18.68
C SER A 229 7.75 -12.19 -17.79
N LEU A 230 7.37 -11.91 -16.54
CA LEU A 230 8.21 -11.14 -15.62
C LEU A 230 9.50 -11.90 -15.30
N VAL A 231 10.62 -11.16 -15.36
CA VAL A 231 11.97 -11.65 -15.06
C VAL A 231 12.64 -10.66 -14.13
N ALA A 232 13.16 -11.17 -13.02
CA ALA A 232 13.86 -10.40 -12.01
C ALA A 232 15.27 -9.97 -12.48
N ARG A 233 15.52 -8.66 -12.57
CA ARG A 233 16.78 -8.02 -12.96
C ARG A 233 16.86 -6.55 -12.50
N GLY A 234 18.06 -6.05 -12.25
CA GLY A 234 18.30 -4.63 -11.95
C GLY A 234 18.12 -4.25 -10.49
N GLY A 235 18.14 -2.94 -10.22
CA GLY A 235 17.90 -2.33 -8.91
C GLY A 235 16.43 -2.10 -8.58
N THR A 236 16.16 -1.18 -7.64
CA THR A 236 14.81 -0.89 -7.11
C THR A 236 14.58 0.62 -7.11
N ASN A 237 13.66 1.09 -7.96
CA ASN A 237 13.24 2.48 -8.09
C ASN A 237 11.72 2.60 -7.89
N ILE A 238 11.30 2.79 -6.64
CA ILE A 238 9.88 2.79 -6.25
C ILE A 238 9.19 4.05 -6.78
N GLY A 239 9.88 5.20 -6.73
CA GLY A 239 9.34 6.48 -7.18
C GLY A 239 8.94 6.46 -8.66
N GLU A 240 9.77 5.86 -9.52
CA GLU A 240 9.46 5.74 -10.94
C GLU A 240 8.29 4.79 -11.21
N GLY A 241 8.19 3.69 -10.46
CA GLY A 241 7.06 2.77 -10.50
C GLY A 241 5.73 3.47 -10.17
N LEU A 242 5.71 4.26 -9.09
CA LEU A 242 4.55 5.05 -8.69
C LEU A 242 4.23 6.16 -9.69
N ARG A 243 5.24 6.80 -10.28
CA ARG A 243 5.05 7.82 -11.33
C ARG A 243 4.35 7.24 -12.56
N VAL A 244 4.79 6.09 -13.06
CA VAL A 244 4.14 5.42 -14.19
C VAL A 244 2.73 4.97 -13.83
N ALA A 245 2.51 4.45 -12.63
CA ALA A 245 1.18 4.04 -12.18
C ALA A 245 0.20 5.23 -12.08
N ALA A 246 0.67 6.35 -11.53
CA ALA A 246 -0.09 7.60 -11.49
C ALA A 246 -0.45 8.07 -12.90
N GLN A 247 0.51 8.06 -13.83
CA GLN A 247 0.25 8.44 -15.22
C GLN A 247 -0.76 7.53 -15.93
N VAL A 248 -0.70 6.22 -15.70
CA VAL A 248 -1.71 5.29 -16.25
C VAL A 248 -3.10 5.63 -15.75
N LEU A 249 -3.25 6.00 -14.48
CA LEU A 249 -4.54 6.43 -13.95
C LEU A 249 -4.92 7.84 -14.45
N ASP A 250 -4.00 8.79 -14.50
CA ASP A 250 -4.29 10.18 -14.86
C ASP A 250 -4.65 10.35 -16.33
N ASP A 251 -3.98 9.61 -17.23
CA ASP A 251 -4.16 9.70 -18.68
C ASP A 251 -5.31 8.82 -19.22
N ARG A 252 -6.01 8.07 -18.36
CA ARG A 252 -7.06 7.13 -18.77
C ARG A 252 -8.26 7.84 -19.40
N ARG A 253 -8.76 7.29 -20.51
CA ARG A 253 -9.89 7.89 -21.27
C ARG A 253 -11.21 7.95 -20.50
N GLY A 254 -11.43 7.01 -19.59
CA GLY A 254 -12.65 6.93 -18.77
C GLY A 254 -12.31 6.45 -17.38
N LYS A 255 -12.99 6.97 -16.36
CA LYS A 255 -12.72 6.68 -14.95
C LYS A 255 -13.79 5.74 -14.41
N ASN A 256 -13.40 4.56 -13.95
CA ASN A 256 -14.31 3.74 -13.16
C ASN A 256 -14.56 4.41 -11.80
N ALA A 257 -15.60 3.96 -11.10
CA ALA A 257 -15.95 4.49 -9.79
C ALA A 257 -14.80 4.28 -8.79
N VAL A 258 -14.20 3.10 -8.74
CA VAL A 258 -13.11 2.82 -7.81
C VAL A 258 -11.79 2.80 -8.57
N ALA A 259 -10.74 3.40 -8.00
CA ALA A 259 -9.39 3.32 -8.54
C ALA A 259 -8.36 3.14 -7.43
N SER A 260 -7.46 2.16 -7.58
CA SER A 260 -6.47 1.84 -6.55
C SER A 260 -5.16 1.34 -7.16
N ILE A 261 -4.07 1.53 -6.43
CA ILE A 261 -2.74 1.05 -6.80
C ILE A 261 -2.30 0.01 -5.76
N MET A 262 -1.81 -1.14 -6.22
CA MET A 262 -1.15 -2.13 -5.36
C MET A 262 0.34 -2.14 -5.66
N LEU A 263 1.16 -1.68 -4.72
CA LEU A 263 2.62 -1.68 -4.82
C LEU A 263 3.18 -2.86 -4.02
N LEU A 264 4.00 -3.70 -4.64
CA LEU A 264 4.74 -4.76 -3.98
C LEU A 264 6.24 -4.51 -4.17
N SER A 265 7.00 -4.53 -3.07
CA SER A 265 8.47 -4.45 -3.10
C SER A 265 9.10 -5.31 -1.99
N ASP A 266 10.24 -5.92 -2.30
CA ASP A 266 11.06 -6.68 -1.35
C ASP A 266 12.40 -6.01 -1.02
N GLY A 267 12.64 -4.83 -1.59
CA GLY A 267 13.92 -4.13 -1.53
C GLY A 267 13.84 -2.72 -0.98
N ARG A 268 15.02 -2.11 -0.82
CA ARG A 268 15.16 -0.69 -0.46
C ARG A 268 15.32 0.12 -1.73
N ASP A 269 14.67 1.29 -1.78
CA ASP A 269 14.84 2.19 -2.91
C ASP A 269 16.30 2.67 -2.98
N ALA A 270 17.00 2.28 -4.05
CA ALA A 270 18.41 2.60 -4.24
C ALA A 270 18.63 4.06 -4.66
N PHE A 271 17.59 4.75 -5.12
CA PHE A 271 17.67 6.05 -5.79
C PHE A 271 17.18 7.23 -4.93
N THR A 272 16.43 6.97 -3.84
CA THR A 272 16.04 8.02 -2.86
C THR A 272 17.00 8.25 -1.69
N ALA A 273 18.17 7.60 -1.67
CA ALA A 273 19.21 7.90 -0.68
C ALA A 273 19.77 9.32 -0.92
N GLY A 274 19.14 10.32 -0.28
CA GLY A 274 19.62 11.69 -0.28
C GLY A 274 21.03 11.79 0.28
N ARG A 275 21.84 12.70 -0.28
CA ARG A 275 23.24 12.97 0.10
C ARG A 275 23.44 13.34 1.60
N ASN A 276 22.36 13.49 2.38
CA ASN A 276 22.36 13.94 3.78
C ASN A 276 21.71 12.96 4.79
N GLY A 277 21.51 11.68 4.45
CA GLY A 277 21.17 10.64 5.43
C GLY A 277 19.73 10.62 5.99
N ALA A 278 18.88 11.59 5.64
CA ALA A 278 17.43 11.52 5.85
C ALA A 278 16.73 11.44 4.48
N ALA A 279 16.27 10.24 4.11
CA ALA A 279 15.51 10.06 2.88
C ALA A 279 14.12 10.68 3.06
N ASN A 280 13.78 11.66 2.22
CA ASN A 280 12.47 12.31 2.25
C ASN A 280 11.49 11.50 1.40
N TYR A 281 10.95 10.43 1.97
CA TYR A 281 10.09 9.46 1.28
C TYR A 281 8.79 10.06 0.73
N ILE A 282 8.38 11.25 1.19
CA ILE A 282 7.25 11.97 0.61
C ILE A 282 7.47 12.29 -0.88
N ASN A 283 8.72 12.46 -1.30
CA ASN A 283 9.07 12.73 -2.70
C ASN A 283 8.90 11.50 -3.61
N LEU A 284 8.72 10.31 -3.03
CA LEU A 284 8.39 9.10 -3.80
C LEU A 284 6.95 9.13 -4.30
N VAL A 285 6.08 9.89 -3.63
CA VAL A 285 4.66 9.97 -3.97
C VAL A 285 4.45 11.12 -4.96
N PRO A 286 4.02 10.85 -6.20
CA PRO A 286 3.61 11.89 -7.13
C PRO A 286 2.50 12.74 -6.52
N SER A 287 2.53 14.06 -6.73
CA SER A 287 1.53 14.98 -6.17
C SER A 287 0.10 14.67 -6.61
N SER A 288 -0.11 13.94 -7.71
CA SER A 288 -1.44 13.48 -8.14
C SER A 288 -2.00 12.32 -7.31
N LEU A 289 -1.15 11.60 -6.57
CA LEU A 289 -1.54 10.55 -5.63
C LEU A 289 -1.60 11.04 -4.18
N THR A 290 -1.00 12.19 -3.87
CA THR A 290 -1.02 12.74 -2.51
C THR A 290 -2.43 13.16 -2.12
N TYR A 291 -2.91 12.61 -1.01
CA TYR A 291 -4.20 12.98 -0.44
C TYR A 291 -4.16 14.43 0.03
N ALA A 292 -5.00 15.29 -0.54
CA ALA A 292 -5.02 16.72 -0.23
C ALA A 292 -6.19 17.16 0.67
N GLY A 293 -6.96 16.22 1.26
CA GLY A 293 -8.06 16.52 2.20
C GLY A 293 -9.12 17.50 1.65
N SER A 294 -9.24 17.59 0.33
CA SER A 294 -10.08 18.57 -0.39
C SER A 294 -11.13 17.90 -1.28
N GLY A 295 -11.47 16.63 -1.03
CA GLY A 295 -12.44 15.89 -1.84
C GLY A 295 -11.98 15.57 -3.27
N SER A 296 -10.68 15.71 -3.57
CA SER A 296 -10.11 15.22 -4.83
C SER A 296 -9.87 13.72 -4.73
N ARG A 297 -10.47 12.97 -5.66
CA ARG A 297 -10.46 11.50 -5.73
C ARG A 297 -9.07 10.97 -6.11
N THR A 298 -8.16 10.93 -5.15
CA THR A 298 -6.82 10.34 -5.34
C THR A 298 -6.87 8.83 -5.14
N PRO A 299 -6.30 8.04 -6.06
CA PRO A 299 -6.23 6.58 -5.90
C PRO A 299 -5.42 6.20 -4.66
N ALA A 300 -5.98 5.34 -3.81
CA ALA A 300 -5.26 4.81 -2.66
C ALA A 300 -4.12 3.87 -3.11
N VAL A 301 -2.93 4.02 -2.52
CA VAL A 301 -1.79 3.12 -2.77
C VAL A 301 -1.64 2.13 -1.61
N HIS A 302 -2.01 0.89 -1.85
CA HIS A 302 -1.80 -0.21 -0.91
C HIS A 302 -0.41 -0.80 -1.13
N THR A 303 0.43 -0.76 -0.10
CA THR A 303 1.83 -1.19 -0.18
C THR A 303 2.03 -2.52 0.54
N PHE A 304 2.75 -3.44 -0.11
CA PHE A 304 3.07 -4.77 0.39
C PHE A 304 4.58 -4.89 0.52
N GLY A 305 5.05 -4.96 1.76
CA GLY A 305 6.46 -5.19 2.06
C GLY A 305 6.75 -6.67 2.17
N PHE A 306 7.64 -7.16 1.32
CA PHE A 306 7.93 -8.57 1.21
C PHE A 306 9.29 -8.95 1.83
N GLY A 307 9.29 -9.85 2.81
CA GLY A 307 10.50 -10.29 3.51
C GLY A 307 11.16 -9.19 4.35
N ALA A 308 12.30 -9.47 4.99
CA ALA A 308 12.95 -8.53 5.92
C ALA A 308 13.75 -7.39 5.24
N ASP A 309 13.97 -7.46 3.93
CA ASP A 309 14.93 -6.60 3.22
C ASP A 309 14.31 -5.30 2.68
N HIS A 310 12.99 -5.17 2.72
CA HIS A 310 12.28 -4.02 2.18
C HIS A 310 12.42 -2.74 3.03
N ASP A 311 12.27 -1.57 2.41
CA ASP A 311 12.17 -0.31 3.16
C ASP A 311 10.75 -0.09 3.70
N ALA A 312 10.52 -0.57 4.92
CA ALA A 312 9.23 -0.43 5.61
C ALA A 312 8.82 1.03 5.83
N ALA A 313 9.79 1.93 6.07
CA ALA A 313 9.49 3.34 6.33
C ALA A 313 9.04 4.05 5.04
N ALA A 314 9.71 3.77 3.91
CA ALA A 314 9.31 4.29 2.61
C ALA A 314 7.90 3.81 2.23
N MET A 315 7.64 2.51 2.30
CA MET A 315 6.34 1.95 1.91
C MET A 315 5.20 2.33 2.84
N HIS A 316 5.46 2.46 4.14
CA HIS A 316 4.50 3.02 5.08
C HIS A 316 4.16 4.47 4.72
N THR A 317 5.18 5.32 4.46
CA THR A 317 4.98 6.73 4.11
C THR A 317 4.17 6.88 2.82
N VAL A 318 4.42 6.04 1.80
CA VAL A 318 3.67 6.02 0.55
C VAL A 318 2.19 5.65 0.79
N ALA A 319 1.92 4.58 1.55
CA ALA A 319 0.55 4.19 1.87
C ALA A 319 -0.18 5.25 2.70
N GLU A 320 0.51 5.82 3.70
CA GLU A 320 -0.06 6.82 4.59
C GLU A 320 -0.48 8.07 3.81
N SER A 321 0.41 8.61 2.98
CA SER A 321 0.24 9.84 2.22
C SER A 321 -0.82 9.77 1.11
N THR A 322 -1.21 8.56 0.70
CA THR A 322 -2.14 8.33 -0.42
C THR A 322 -3.51 7.83 0.03
N GLY A 323 -3.73 7.60 1.33
CA GLY A 323 -4.98 7.03 1.82
C GLY A 323 -5.02 5.50 1.87
N GLY A 324 -3.95 4.82 1.45
CA GLY A 324 -3.85 3.37 1.41
C GLY A 324 -3.38 2.73 2.72
N THR A 325 -3.09 1.43 2.64
CA THR A 325 -2.66 0.58 3.78
C THR A 325 -1.32 -0.06 3.52
N PHE A 326 -0.45 -0.08 4.52
CA PHE A 326 0.79 -0.85 4.49
C PHE A 326 0.56 -2.24 5.07
N SER A 327 1.04 -3.27 4.38
CA SER A 327 0.95 -4.67 4.77
C SER A 327 2.33 -5.30 4.75
N PHE A 328 2.80 -5.73 5.91
CA PHE A 328 4.05 -6.48 6.02
C PHE A 328 3.80 -7.98 5.84
N VAL A 329 4.53 -8.60 4.93
CA VAL A 329 4.46 -10.03 4.64
C VAL A 329 5.80 -10.68 4.97
N GLU A 330 5.87 -11.26 6.17
CA GLU A 330 7.07 -11.92 6.69
C GLU A 330 7.30 -13.29 6.03
N ASP A 331 6.25 -14.11 5.96
CA ASP A 331 6.31 -15.46 5.39
C ASP A 331 5.81 -15.44 3.93
N GLU A 332 6.61 -16.05 3.06
CA GLU A 332 6.34 -16.16 1.63
C GLU A 332 5.01 -16.89 1.34
N THR A 333 4.59 -17.77 2.24
CA THR A 333 3.31 -18.46 2.19
C THR A 333 2.12 -17.57 2.56
N VAL A 334 2.29 -16.29 2.93
CA VAL A 334 1.19 -15.40 3.33
C VAL A 334 0.91 -14.29 2.30
N VAL A 335 1.75 -14.17 1.27
CA VAL A 335 1.60 -13.16 0.19
C VAL A 335 0.23 -13.22 -0.46
N GLN A 336 -0.17 -14.40 -0.91
CA GLN A 336 -1.44 -14.58 -1.60
C GLN A 336 -2.63 -14.25 -0.68
N ASP A 337 -2.55 -14.56 0.63
CA ASP A 337 -3.60 -14.20 1.58
C ASP A 337 -3.69 -12.69 1.79
N SER A 338 -2.55 -12.00 1.83
CA SER A 338 -2.52 -10.54 1.94
C SER A 338 -3.10 -9.85 0.70
N PHE A 339 -2.84 -10.42 -0.48
CA PHE A 339 -3.41 -9.94 -1.75
C PHE A 339 -4.92 -10.21 -1.80
N ALA A 340 -5.32 -11.42 -1.39
CA ALA A 340 -6.72 -11.82 -1.28
C ALA A 340 -7.51 -10.91 -0.34
N GLN A 341 -6.95 -10.57 0.82
CA GLN A 341 -7.53 -9.62 1.75
C GLN A 341 -7.72 -8.24 1.10
N CYS A 342 -6.68 -7.72 0.45
CA CYS A 342 -6.74 -6.40 -0.19
C CYS A 342 -7.81 -6.36 -1.29
N ILE A 343 -7.81 -7.32 -2.22
CA ILE A 343 -8.82 -7.36 -3.27
C ILE A 343 -10.22 -7.59 -2.67
N GLY A 344 -10.38 -8.41 -1.64
CA GLY A 344 -11.67 -8.60 -0.96
C GLY A 344 -12.30 -7.28 -0.51
N GLY A 345 -11.48 -6.32 -0.07
CA GLY A 345 -11.92 -4.95 0.23
C GLY A 345 -12.15 -4.10 -1.02
N LEU A 346 -11.20 -4.06 -1.95
CA LEU A 346 -11.30 -3.25 -3.18
C LEU A 346 -12.48 -3.67 -4.08
N LEU A 347 -12.85 -4.95 -4.06
CA LEU A 347 -14.01 -5.47 -4.77
C LEU A 347 -15.33 -5.19 -4.04
N THR A 348 -15.31 -4.61 -2.84
CA THR A 348 -16.53 -4.35 -2.04
C THR A 348 -16.65 -2.91 -1.59
N VAL A 349 -15.99 -1.96 -2.25
CA VAL A 349 -16.20 -0.53 -1.98
C VAL A 349 -17.67 -0.18 -2.21
N ALA A 350 -18.34 0.24 -1.14
CA ALA A 350 -19.75 0.61 -1.15
C ALA A 350 -19.94 2.14 -1.08
N VAL A 351 -19.01 2.81 -0.39
CA VAL A 351 -19.10 4.24 -0.07
C VAL A 351 -17.82 4.94 -0.50
N GLN A 352 -17.97 6.11 -1.11
CA GLN A 352 -16.87 6.99 -1.52
C GLN A 352 -17.08 8.40 -1.00
N GLU A 353 -15.99 9.14 -0.85
CA GLU A 353 -16.01 10.55 -0.42
C GLU A 353 -16.80 10.75 0.90
N ALA A 354 -16.74 9.76 1.80
CA ALA A 354 -17.45 9.80 3.07
C ALA A 354 -16.84 10.87 3.97
N ARG A 355 -17.68 11.83 4.37
CA ARG A 355 -17.33 12.90 5.28
C ARG A 355 -18.33 12.93 6.42
N ILE A 356 -17.83 12.77 7.64
CA ILE A 356 -18.63 12.82 8.85
C ILE A 356 -18.57 14.25 9.38
N GLU A 357 -19.74 14.84 9.63
CA GLU A 357 -19.90 16.16 10.20
C GLU A 357 -20.57 16.04 11.57
N VAL A 358 -19.97 16.72 12.55
CA VAL A 358 -20.40 16.74 13.94
C VAL A 358 -20.71 18.19 14.29
N THR A 359 -21.94 18.47 14.72
CA THR A 359 -22.39 19.82 15.07
C THR A 359 -22.88 19.87 16.51
N CYS A 360 -22.41 20.84 17.29
CA CYS A 360 -22.86 21.04 18.67
C CYS A 360 -24.26 21.66 18.70
N LEU A 361 -25.21 20.96 19.28
CA LEU A 361 -26.61 21.40 19.40
C LEU A 361 -26.76 22.43 20.53
N HIS A 362 -26.20 22.14 21.71
CA HIS A 362 -26.26 23.03 22.85
C HIS A 362 -25.21 24.16 22.76
N PRO A 363 -25.57 25.43 23.05
CA PRO A 363 -24.66 26.58 22.86
C PRO A 363 -23.42 26.56 23.75
N GLY A 364 -23.52 25.93 24.93
CA GLY A 364 -22.40 25.76 25.86
C GLY A 364 -21.53 24.52 25.58
N VAL A 365 -21.89 23.66 24.62
CA VAL A 365 -21.09 22.49 24.25
C VAL A 365 -20.06 22.89 23.22
N ARG A 366 -18.82 22.42 23.41
CA ARG A 366 -17.69 22.68 22.50
C ARG A 366 -16.87 21.42 22.29
N VAL A 367 -16.55 21.10 21.05
CA VAL A 367 -15.57 20.07 20.68
C VAL A 367 -14.17 20.59 20.96
N ARG A 368 -13.41 19.90 21.81
CA ARG A 368 -12.00 20.18 22.09
C ARG A 368 -11.08 19.50 21.09
N GLU A 369 -11.32 18.22 20.85
CA GLU A 369 -10.46 17.37 20.05
C GLU A 369 -11.28 16.25 19.41
N VAL A 370 -10.89 15.84 18.21
CA VAL A 370 -11.39 14.61 17.58
C VAL A 370 -10.22 13.67 17.39
N LYS A 371 -10.25 12.52 18.07
CA LYS A 371 -9.29 11.43 17.83
C LYS A 371 -9.73 10.67 16.59
N SER A 372 -9.32 11.18 15.42
CA SER A 372 -9.62 10.59 14.11
C SER A 372 -8.55 9.62 13.62
N GLY A 373 -7.49 9.34 14.39
CA GLY A 373 -6.40 8.45 13.94
C GLY A 373 -5.62 9.06 12.78
N ARG A 374 -5.65 8.41 11.61
CA ARG A 374 -4.96 8.87 10.38
C ARG A 374 -5.89 9.61 9.41
N TYR A 375 -7.09 9.95 9.85
CA TYR A 375 -8.06 10.70 9.05
C TYR A 375 -7.95 12.18 9.33
N ASP A 376 -7.98 13.00 8.28
CA ASP A 376 -7.98 14.46 8.43
C ASP A 376 -9.24 14.89 9.16
N ASN A 377 -9.06 15.69 10.21
CA ASN A 377 -10.15 16.33 10.91
C ASN A 377 -9.96 17.84 10.92
N ARG A 378 -11.07 18.56 10.99
CA ARG A 378 -11.09 20.02 11.11
C ARG A 378 -12.14 20.43 12.12
N LEU A 379 -11.78 21.38 12.97
CA LEU A 379 -12.70 22.07 13.87
C LEU A 379 -13.09 23.41 13.24
N TYR A 380 -14.36 23.75 13.31
CA TYR A 380 -14.94 24.99 12.81
C TYR A 380 -15.60 25.76 13.95
N ASP A 381 -15.88 27.04 13.72
CA ASP A 381 -16.70 27.89 14.59
C ASP A 381 -16.26 27.86 16.07
N GLY A 382 -14.95 27.89 16.32
CA GLY A 382 -14.40 27.84 17.67
C GLY A 382 -14.70 26.55 18.43
N GLY A 383 -14.83 25.41 17.71
CA GLY A 383 -15.15 24.10 18.28
C GLY A 383 -16.64 23.80 18.32
N ARG A 384 -17.50 24.57 17.65
CA ARG A 384 -18.95 24.30 17.58
C ARG A 384 -19.34 23.30 16.49
N ALA A 385 -18.45 23.06 15.53
CA ALA A 385 -18.59 21.99 14.56
C ALA A 385 -17.24 21.32 14.29
N ALA A 386 -17.28 20.06 13.85
CA ALA A 386 -16.12 19.30 13.45
C ALA A 386 -16.44 18.48 12.20
N SER A 387 -15.45 18.25 11.33
CA SER A 387 -15.56 17.30 10.22
C SER A 387 -14.42 16.30 10.27
N VAL A 388 -14.71 15.04 9.94
CA VAL A 388 -13.72 13.99 9.69
C VAL A 388 -13.88 13.50 8.26
N ASP A 389 -12.78 13.52 7.51
CA ASP A 389 -12.73 13.03 6.15
C ASP A 389 -12.31 11.55 6.14
N VAL A 390 -13.27 10.67 5.86
CA VAL A 390 -13.11 9.21 5.95
C VAL A 390 -12.73 8.60 4.61
N GLY A 391 -13.14 9.21 3.50
CA GLY A 391 -12.87 8.72 2.15
C GLY A 391 -13.71 7.50 1.77
N GLU A 392 -13.07 6.36 1.47
CA GLU A 392 -13.76 5.15 1.00
C GLU A 392 -14.05 4.16 2.13
N LEU A 393 -15.23 3.53 2.10
CA LEU A 393 -15.58 2.40 2.98
C LEU A 393 -15.98 1.17 2.17
N TYR A 394 -15.44 0.03 2.58
CA TYR A 394 -15.85 -1.28 2.08
C TYR A 394 -17.17 -1.71 2.72
N ALA A 395 -17.89 -2.60 2.06
CA ALA A 395 -19.11 -3.16 2.59
C ALA A 395 -18.85 -3.84 3.95
N ASP A 396 -19.78 -3.63 4.89
CA ASP A 396 -19.66 -4.07 6.29
C ASP A 396 -18.47 -3.47 7.08
N GLU A 397 -17.71 -2.53 6.50
CA GLU A 397 -16.61 -1.88 7.18
C GLU A 397 -17.10 -0.86 8.21
N GLU A 398 -16.37 -0.74 9.31
CA GLU A 398 -16.74 0.12 10.44
C GLU A 398 -15.64 1.15 10.73
N ARG A 399 -16.06 2.35 11.16
CA ARG A 399 -15.19 3.43 11.62
C ARG A 399 -15.70 3.99 12.94
N ARG A 400 -14.80 4.12 13.90
CA ARG A 400 -15.06 4.60 15.25
C ARG A 400 -14.19 5.83 15.53
N PHE A 401 -14.81 6.93 15.91
CA PHE A 401 -14.09 8.18 16.21
C PHE A 401 -14.49 8.69 17.58
N LEU A 402 -13.50 9.05 18.42
CA LEU A 402 -13.78 9.68 19.70
C LEU A 402 -13.75 11.20 19.53
N VAL A 403 -14.89 11.82 19.82
CA VAL A 403 -15.05 13.27 19.88
C VAL A 403 -15.07 13.67 21.34
N PHE A 404 -14.11 14.49 21.75
CA PHE A 404 -14.03 15.01 23.12
C PHE A 404 -14.73 16.36 23.18
N VAL A 405 -15.77 16.44 24.01
CA VAL A 405 -16.61 17.62 24.15
C VAL A 405 -16.62 18.14 25.59
N ASP A 406 -16.76 19.45 25.73
CA ASP A 406 -17.06 20.09 27.00
C ASP A 406 -18.55 20.12 27.21
N VAL A 407 -18.99 19.49 28.28
CA VAL A 407 -20.38 19.43 28.69
C VAL A 407 -20.60 20.50 29.77
N PRO A 408 -21.34 21.58 29.49
CA PRO A 408 -21.55 22.67 30.43
C PRO A 408 -22.45 22.22 31.60
N THR A 409 -22.62 23.08 32.61
CA THR A 409 -23.74 22.91 33.55
C THR A 409 -25.07 23.10 32.80
N GLY A 410 -26.08 22.30 33.14
CA GLY A 410 -27.32 22.22 32.36
C GLY A 410 -28.58 22.43 33.21
N GLY A 411 -29.71 22.64 32.53
CA GLY A 411 -31.05 22.64 33.13
C GLY A 411 -31.58 21.24 33.42
N ASP A 412 -32.83 21.15 33.87
CA ASP A 412 -33.51 19.86 34.10
C ASP A 412 -33.81 19.14 32.78
N GLY A 413 -33.63 17.82 32.75
CA GLY A 413 -34.01 16.96 31.63
C GLY A 413 -32.84 16.41 30.82
N LEU A 414 -32.82 16.68 29.52
CA LEU A 414 -31.82 16.17 28.57
C LEU A 414 -30.94 17.31 28.08
N THR A 415 -29.64 17.06 27.92
CA THR A 415 -28.73 17.92 27.17
C THR A 415 -28.35 17.24 25.88
N GLU A 416 -28.74 17.81 24.75
CA GLU A 416 -28.30 17.41 23.42
C GLU A 416 -26.88 17.93 23.20
N LEU A 417 -25.91 17.02 23.07
CA LEU A 417 -24.51 17.39 22.92
C LEU A 417 -24.17 17.68 21.46
N VAL A 418 -24.20 16.63 20.64
CA VAL A 418 -23.79 16.71 19.25
C VAL A 418 -24.72 15.94 18.33
N LYS A 419 -24.99 16.52 17.17
CA LYS A 419 -25.62 15.87 16.03
C LYS A 419 -24.56 15.40 15.06
N VAL A 420 -24.73 14.19 14.55
CA VAL A 420 -23.80 13.60 13.57
C VAL A 420 -24.52 13.38 12.24
N SER A 421 -23.87 13.73 11.15
CA SER A 421 -24.31 13.42 9.80
C SER A 421 -23.15 12.93 8.95
N CYS A 422 -23.42 12.15 7.92
CA CYS A 422 -22.43 11.67 6.96
C CYS A 422 -22.92 11.97 5.55
N THR A 423 -22.13 12.75 4.82
CA THR A 423 -22.30 12.95 3.39
C THR A 423 -21.38 12.00 2.66
N TYR A 424 -21.89 11.26 1.68
CA TYR A 424 -21.09 10.33 0.90
C TYR A 424 -21.63 10.16 -0.53
N ARG A 425 -20.86 9.48 -1.38
CA ARG A 425 -21.27 9.03 -2.70
C ARG A 425 -21.37 7.50 -2.71
N ASP A 426 -22.51 6.98 -3.14
CA ASP A 426 -22.70 5.54 -3.35
C ASP A 426 -21.81 5.07 -4.52
N ALA A 427 -21.00 4.04 -4.30
CA ALA A 427 -20.03 3.58 -5.29
C ALA A 427 -20.68 2.90 -6.51
N ALA A 428 -21.83 2.25 -6.34
CA ALA A 428 -22.53 1.51 -7.39
C ALA A 428 -23.39 2.44 -8.26
N THR A 429 -24.11 3.38 -7.63
CA THR A 429 -25.02 4.29 -8.34
C THR A 429 -24.38 5.64 -8.69
N GLY A 430 -23.31 6.02 -8.00
CA GLY A 430 -22.67 7.33 -8.14
C GLY A 430 -23.47 8.48 -7.53
N GLN A 431 -24.62 8.21 -6.90
CA GLN A 431 -25.47 9.24 -6.30
C GLN A 431 -24.91 9.73 -4.97
N ALA A 432 -25.07 11.03 -4.70
CA ALA A 432 -24.74 11.59 -3.40
C ALA A 432 -25.87 11.29 -2.41
N ALA A 433 -25.50 10.88 -1.21
CA ALA A 433 -26.39 10.62 -0.10
C ALA A 433 -25.95 11.42 1.13
N ASN A 434 -26.92 11.79 1.96
CA ASN A 434 -26.69 12.40 3.25
C ASN A 434 -27.53 11.65 4.29
N VAL A 435 -26.87 11.12 5.31
CA VAL A 435 -27.52 10.38 6.39
C VAL A 435 -27.25 11.09 7.70
N ALA A 436 -28.31 11.36 8.46
CA ALA A 436 -28.20 11.80 9.83
C ALA A 436 -28.16 10.57 10.75
N GLY A 437 -27.24 10.57 11.72
CA GLY A 437 -27.18 9.58 12.78
C GLY A 437 -27.95 9.99 14.01
N ASP A 438 -27.91 9.14 15.03
CA ASP A 438 -28.50 9.44 16.33
C ASP A 438 -27.77 10.60 17.03
N ASP A 439 -28.54 11.52 17.60
CA ASP A 439 -27.99 12.63 18.39
C ASP A 439 -27.40 12.09 19.71
N ALA A 440 -26.20 12.57 20.05
CA ALA A 440 -25.58 12.23 21.32
C ALA A 440 -26.22 13.05 22.43
N VAL A 441 -26.99 12.39 23.29
CA VAL A 441 -27.73 13.02 24.39
C VAL A 441 -27.26 12.51 25.74
N VAL A 442 -27.25 13.40 26.73
CA VAL A 442 -26.91 13.08 28.12
C VAL A 442 -28.06 13.48 29.04
N GLN A 443 -28.47 12.55 29.90
CA GLN A 443 -29.47 12.82 30.94
C GLN A 443 -28.89 13.66 32.07
N ARG A 444 -29.69 14.59 32.62
CA ARG A 444 -29.31 15.49 33.72
C ARG A 444 -30.09 15.21 35.01
N PRO A 445 -29.84 14.08 35.70
CA PRO A 445 -30.46 13.82 36.99
C PRO A 445 -29.89 14.74 38.08
N VAL A 446 -30.70 14.97 39.12
CA VAL A 446 -30.31 15.76 40.31
C VAL A 446 -29.24 15.05 41.12
N VAL A 447 -29.34 13.71 41.23
CA VAL A 447 -28.36 12.86 41.92
C VAL A 447 -27.91 11.77 40.95
N VAL A 448 -26.60 11.61 40.80
CA VAL A 448 -25.99 10.52 40.04
C VAL A 448 -25.42 9.51 41.03
N THR A 449 -26.03 8.33 41.14
CA THR A 449 -25.45 7.20 41.88
C THR A 449 -24.83 6.22 40.89
N HIS A 450 -23.52 5.96 41.03
CA HIS A 450 -22.71 5.00 40.25
C HIS A 450 -23.25 4.67 38.84
N ILE A 451 -22.84 5.47 37.85
CA ILE A 451 -23.13 5.20 36.44
C ILE A 451 -21.94 4.47 35.85
N GLU A 452 -22.19 3.28 35.32
CA GLU A 452 -21.19 2.53 34.57
C GLU A 452 -20.90 3.23 33.23
N PRO A 453 -19.61 3.34 32.84
CA PRO A 453 -19.24 3.91 31.55
C PRO A 453 -19.68 3.00 30.40
N SER A 454 -19.91 3.59 29.24
CA SER A 454 -20.23 2.83 28.02
C SER A 454 -19.07 1.92 27.60
N MET A 455 -19.35 0.62 27.47
CA MET A 455 -18.38 -0.39 27.02
C MET A 455 -17.82 -0.07 25.63
N GLU A 456 -18.63 0.44 24.72
CA GLU A 456 -18.21 0.81 23.36
C GLU A 456 -17.20 1.97 23.38
N VAL A 457 -17.44 2.99 24.22
CA VAL A 457 -16.54 4.13 24.37
C VAL A 457 -15.23 3.71 25.01
N GLU A 458 -15.28 2.87 26.05
CA GLU A 458 -14.09 2.38 26.75
C GLU A 458 -13.24 1.49 25.83
N ARG A 459 -13.86 0.60 25.04
CA ARG A 459 -13.17 -0.22 24.03
C ARG A 459 -12.38 0.64 23.06
N GLU A 460 -13.00 1.71 22.56
CA GLU A 460 -12.35 2.60 21.61
C GLU A 460 -11.24 3.44 22.27
N ARG A 461 -11.44 3.89 23.52
CA ARG A 461 -10.40 4.59 24.30
C ARG A 461 -9.15 3.73 24.50
N VAL A 462 -9.34 2.47 24.88
CA VAL A 462 -8.26 1.50 25.05
C VAL A 462 -7.49 1.30 23.74
N ARG A 463 -8.19 1.20 22.62
CA ARG A 463 -7.59 1.07 21.28
C ARG A 463 -6.77 2.30 20.87
N VAL A 464 -7.31 3.50 21.05
CA VAL A 464 -6.62 4.77 20.72
C VAL A 464 -5.36 4.90 21.56
N ALA A 465 -5.48 4.70 22.88
CA ALA A 465 -4.34 4.79 23.79
C ALA A 465 -3.27 3.71 23.51
N ALA A 466 -3.67 2.50 23.08
CA ALA A 466 -2.71 1.49 22.64
C ALA A 466 -1.96 1.89 21.36
N THR A 467 -2.65 2.54 20.42
CA THR A 467 -2.03 3.01 19.17
C THR A 467 -1.03 4.14 19.42
N GLU A 468 -1.35 5.07 20.34
CA GLU A 468 -0.43 6.12 20.80
C GLU A 468 0.82 5.51 21.47
N ASP A 469 0.65 4.51 22.33
CA ASP A 469 1.77 3.81 22.98
C ASP A 469 2.60 2.96 22.00
N MET A 470 2.00 2.37 20.96
CA MET A 470 2.74 1.72 19.88
C MET A 470 3.66 2.70 19.15
N ALA A 471 3.15 3.91 18.86
CA ALA A 471 3.94 4.97 18.24
C ALA A 471 5.10 5.41 19.15
N ALA A 472 4.84 5.64 20.44
CA ALA A 472 5.86 6.00 21.41
C ALA A 472 6.91 4.91 21.60
N ALA A 473 6.50 3.63 21.62
CA ALA A 473 7.41 2.49 21.74
C ALA A 473 8.33 2.36 20.51
N ARG A 474 7.78 2.53 19.30
CA ARG A 474 8.55 2.58 18.04
C ARG A 474 9.55 3.73 18.06
N GLU A 475 9.14 4.93 18.46
CA GLU A 475 10.03 6.09 18.52
C GLU A 475 11.17 5.89 19.54
N ALA A 476 10.89 5.27 20.68
CA ALA A 476 11.92 4.88 21.63
C ALA A 476 12.89 3.86 21.02
N ALA A 477 12.39 2.84 20.34
CA ALA A 477 13.20 1.84 19.67
C ALA A 477 14.05 2.42 18.53
N ASP A 478 13.52 3.37 17.75
CA ASP A 478 14.25 4.09 16.70
C ASP A 478 15.40 4.94 17.28
N ARG A 479 15.29 5.39 18.55
CA ARG A 479 16.39 6.02 19.31
C ARG A 479 17.38 5.01 19.94
N GLY A 480 17.14 3.71 19.77
CA GLY A 480 17.93 2.63 20.39
C GLY A 480 17.50 2.28 21.82
N GLU A 481 16.44 2.88 22.35
CA GLU A 481 15.89 2.66 23.70
C GLU A 481 14.93 1.44 23.73
N HIS A 482 15.35 0.30 23.17
CA HIS A 482 14.54 -0.92 22.99
C HIS A 482 13.84 -1.40 24.27
N ALA A 483 14.54 -1.41 25.40
CA ALA A 483 13.98 -1.79 26.70
C ALA A 483 12.87 -0.83 27.17
N SER A 484 12.99 0.47 26.85
CA SER A 484 11.94 1.45 27.16
C SER A 484 10.72 1.22 26.28
N GLY A 485 10.92 0.95 24.99
CA GLY A 485 9.84 0.57 24.06
C GLY A 485 9.06 -0.67 24.53
N ALA A 486 9.77 -1.73 24.93
CA ALA A 486 9.13 -2.94 25.46
C ALA A 486 8.35 -2.67 26.75
N ARG A 487 8.87 -1.81 27.65
CA ARG A 487 8.21 -1.42 28.90
C ARG A 487 6.92 -0.63 28.65
N ILE A 488 6.90 0.28 27.68
CA ILE A 488 5.70 1.04 27.29
C ILE A 488 4.59 0.06 26.89
N LEU A 489 4.89 -0.87 25.97
CA LEU A 489 3.90 -1.86 25.50
C LEU A 489 3.44 -2.81 26.61
N ARG A 490 4.33 -3.30 27.47
CA ARG A 490 3.97 -4.14 28.63
C ARG A 490 3.09 -3.41 29.62
N SER A 491 3.32 -2.11 29.86
CA SER A 491 2.45 -1.27 30.68
C SER A 491 1.06 -1.13 30.05
N ARG A 492 1.00 -0.87 28.73
CA ARG A 492 -0.27 -0.79 28.01
C ARG A 492 -1.04 -2.10 28.05
N LEU A 493 -0.37 -3.24 27.86
CA LEU A 493 -0.96 -4.57 27.98
C LEU A 493 -1.66 -4.76 29.34
N GLN A 494 -0.99 -4.38 30.44
CA GLN A 494 -1.58 -4.45 31.78
C GLN A 494 -2.78 -3.51 31.93
N ALA A 495 -2.71 -2.30 31.35
CA ALA A 495 -3.82 -1.35 31.35
C ALA A 495 -5.04 -1.88 30.57
N VAL A 496 -4.81 -2.47 29.40
CA VAL A 496 -5.85 -3.13 28.58
C VAL A 496 -6.49 -4.26 29.39
N GLN A 497 -5.69 -5.12 30.04
CA GLN A 497 -6.19 -6.24 30.83
C GLN A 497 -7.05 -5.80 32.03
N ARG A 498 -6.75 -4.63 32.63
CA ARG A 498 -7.51 -4.07 33.77
C ARG A 498 -8.73 -3.25 33.34
N SER A 499 -8.81 -2.84 32.07
CA SER A 499 -9.96 -2.12 31.54
C SER A 499 -11.21 -3.01 31.57
N ALA A 500 -12.40 -2.40 31.65
CA ALA A 500 -13.67 -3.14 31.63
C ALA A 500 -13.79 -4.12 30.43
N PRO A 501 -13.52 -3.72 29.17
CA PRO A 501 -13.63 -4.63 28.03
C PRO A 501 -12.54 -5.72 28.02
N GLY A 502 -11.34 -5.42 28.56
CA GLY A 502 -10.29 -6.43 28.71
C GLY A 502 -10.62 -7.48 29.78
N ALA A 503 -11.14 -7.04 30.93
CA ALA A 503 -11.58 -7.94 32.01
C ALA A 503 -12.79 -8.79 31.60
N ALA A 504 -13.68 -8.26 30.75
CA ALA A 504 -14.80 -8.98 30.17
C ALA A 504 -14.40 -10.01 29.09
N GLY A 505 -13.14 -10.00 28.64
CA GLY A 505 -12.65 -10.93 27.63
C GLY A 505 -13.20 -10.68 26.23
N GLU A 506 -13.47 -9.42 25.87
CA GLU A 506 -13.93 -9.08 24.53
C GLU A 506 -12.89 -9.51 23.47
N ALA A 507 -13.38 -10.03 22.34
CA ALA A 507 -12.53 -10.55 21.27
C ALA A 507 -11.57 -9.49 20.70
N THR A 508 -12.02 -8.24 20.57
CA THR A 508 -11.23 -7.10 20.11
C THR A 508 -10.10 -6.75 21.07
N CYS A 509 -10.37 -6.71 22.38
CA CYS A 509 -9.33 -6.47 23.40
C CYS A 509 -8.36 -7.63 23.49
N THR A 510 -8.84 -8.88 23.35
CA THR A 510 -7.99 -10.07 23.35
C THR A 510 -7.02 -10.04 22.15
N ALA A 511 -7.51 -9.72 20.95
CA ALA A 511 -6.67 -9.57 19.76
C ALA A 511 -5.63 -8.43 19.92
N LEU A 512 -6.04 -7.29 20.48
CA LEU A 512 -5.14 -6.17 20.77
C LEU A 512 -4.05 -6.56 21.80
N MET A 513 -4.41 -7.33 22.83
CA MET A 513 -3.45 -7.82 23.83
C MET A 513 -2.42 -8.77 23.22
N ASP A 514 -2.86 -9.70 22.35
CA ASP A 514 -1.98 -10.63 21.63
C ASP A 514 -0.99 -9.83 20.74
N GLU A 515 -1.48 -8.81 20.02
CA GLU A 515 -0.67 -7.90 19.20
C GLU A 515 0.35 -7.08 20.01
N LEU A 516 -0.08 -6.48 21.13
CA LEU A 516 0.82 -5.75 22.02
C LEU A 516 1.92 -6.64 22.61
N CYS A 517 1.60 -7.91 22.91
CA CYS A 517 2.58 -8.88 23.39
C CYS A 517 3.63 -9.18 22.31
N GLU A 518 3.21 -9.38 21.07
CA GLU A 518 4.11 -9.66 19.95
C GLU A 518 5.03 -8.46 19.66
N LEU A 519 4.46 -7.25 19.57
CA LEU A 519 5.25 -6.03 19.39
C LEU A 519 6.25 -5.82 20.54
N ALA A 520 5.85 -6.13 21.78
CA ALA A 520 6.73 -6.04 22.94
C ALA A 520 7.90 -7.05 22.88
N ALA A 521 7.68 -8.25 22.34
CA ALA A 521 8.74 -9.23 22.13
C ALA A 521 9.72 -8.77 21.03
N ARG A 522 9.18 -8.32 19.88
CA ARG A 522 10.00 -7.90 18.73
C ARG A 522 10.80 -6.62 18.98
N VAL A 523 10.31 -5.71 19.83
CA VAL A 523 11.01 -4.45 20.13
C VAL A 523 12.15 -4.61 21.13
N GLU A 524 12.14 -5.66 21.94
CA GLU A 524 13.11 -5.86 23.03
C GLU A 524 14.51 -6.17 22.49
N ASN A 525 14.60 -6.88 21.37
CA ASN A 525 15.85 -7.19 20.69
C ASN A 525 16.07 -6.27 19.49
N ARG A 526 17.16 -5.48 19.52
CA ARG A 526 17.53 -4.57 18.42
C ARG A 526 17.57 -5.26 17.06
N ARG A 527 18.18 -6.44 16.97
CA ARG A 527 18.35 -7.14 15.68
C ARG A 527 16.99 -7.54 15.09
N GLU A 528 16.10 -8.03 15.95
CA GLU A 528 14.75 -8.47 15.56
C GLU A 528 13.87 -7.26 15.18
N TYR A 529 13.98 -6.17 15.94
CA TYR A 529 13.33 -4.90 15.61
C TYR A 529 13.76 -4.39 14.25
N ASP A 530 15.07 -4.34 13.97
CA ASP A 530 15.61 -3.83 12.71
C ASP A 530 15.22 -4.73 11.51
N THR A 531 15.06 -6.04 11.70
CA THR A 531 14.73 -6.97 10.60
C THR A 531 13.24 -7.06 10.29
N THR A 532 12.38 -7.17 11.30
CA THR A 532 10.96 -7.47 11.10
C THR A 532 10.06 -6.67 12.04
N GLY A 533 10.51 -6.42 13.28
CA GLY A 533 9.72 -5.70 14.28
C GLY A 533 9.28 -4.32 13.80
N ARG A 534 10.18 -3.52 13.22
CA ARG A 534 9.86 -2.18 12.73
C ARG A 534 8.79 -2.19 11.65
N ALA A 535 8.80 -3.17 10.74
CA ALA A 535 7.76 -3.35 9.74
C ALA A 535 6.42 -3.77 10.37
N CYS A 536 6.45 -4.65 11.38
CA CYS A 536 5.25 -4.98 12.17
C CYS A 536 4.64 -3.75 12.84
N PHE A 537 5.44 -2.88 13.49
CA PHE A 537 4.94 -1.63 14.07
C PHE A 537 4.23 -0.76 13.03
N PHE A 538 4.83 -0.55 11.86
CA PHE A 538 4.20 0.22 10.79
C PHE A 538 2.90 -0.43 10.30
N SER A 539 2.85 -1.76 10.15
CA SER A 539 1.64 -2.49 9.75
C SER A 539 0.52 -2.34 10.80
N SER A 540 0.83 -2.59 12.07
CA SER A 540 -0.08 -2.45 13.21
C SER A 540 -0.62 -1.02 13.35
N MET A 541 0.28 -0.03 13.33
CA MET A 541 -0.09 1.38 13.42
C MET A 541 -0.93 1.84 12.22
N SER A 542 -0.62 1.37 11.01
CA SER A 542 -1.44 1.65 9.82
C SER A 542 -2.83 1.04 9.97
N SER A 543 -2.92 -0.21 10.45
CA SER A 543 -4.19 -0.93 10.64
C SER A 543 -5.08 -0.23 11.65
N HIS A 544 -4.57 0.06 12.86
CA HIS A 544 -5.32 0.79 13.89
C HIS A 544 -5.59 2.25 13.53
N GLY A 545 -4.64 2.92 12.86
CA GLY A 545 -4.76 4.31 12.46
C GLY A 545 -5.87 4.54 11.43
N ARG A 546 -6.04 3.59 10.50
CA ARG A 546 -7.11 3.62 9.47
C ARG A 546 -8.32 2.75 9.83
N GLN A 547 -8.25 1.96 10.90
CA GLN A 547 -9.26 0.98 11.29
C GLN A 547 -9.63 0.02 10.15
N ARG A 548 -8.62 -0.35 9.36
CA ARG A 548 -8.75 -1.19 8.17
C ARG A 548 -7.74 -2.31 8.27
N ALA A 549 -8.15 -3.51 7.89
CA ALA A 549 -7.29 -4.67 7.98
C ALA A 549 -6.00 -4.47 7.15
N GLY A 550 -4.86 -4.41 7.83
CA GLY A 550 -3.52 -4.53 7.24
C GLY A 550 -3.03 -5.97 7.23
N GLY A 551 -1.99 -6.26 6.45
CA GLY A 551 -1.39 -7.59 6.38
C GLY A 551 -0.84 -8.10 7.72
N SER A 552 -1.35 -9.25 8.13
CA SER A 552 -0.71 -10.35 8.86
C SER A 552 0.16 -10.03 10.08
N LEU A 553 -0.44 -9.59 11.19
CA LEU A 553 0.07 -9.97 12.52
C LEU A 553 -0.61 -11.26 13.03
N GLY A 554 -1.93 -11.40 12.86
CA GLY A 554 -2.71 -12.55 13.35
C GLY A 554 -2.50 -13.90 12.63
N LEU A 555 -1.61 -13.97 11.63
CA LEU A 555 -1.41 -15.15 10.79
C LEU A 555 -0.16 -15.97 11.17
N LEU A 556 0.75 -15.38 11.96
CA LEU A 556 2.05 -15.98 12.30
C LEU A 556 1.98 -17.07 13.39
N PHE A 557 0.90 -17.13 14.17
CA PHE A 557 0.77 -18.11 15.28
C PHE A 557 0.26 -19.51 14.90
N ARG A 558 0.26 -19.90 13.61
CA ARG A 558 -0.04 -21.31 13.25
C ARG A 558 1.16 -22.25 13.35
N GLY A 559 2.37 -21.77 13.63
CA GLY A 559 3.58 -22.61 13.71
C GLY A 559 4.49 -22.33 14.92
N GLY A 560 4.31 -23.10 16.01
CA GLY A 560 5.37 -23.34 17.02
C GLY A 560 5.20 -22.63 18.38
N GLY A 561 4.97 -23.43 19.45
CA GLY A 561 5.33 -23.07 20.83
C GLY A 561 4.35 -22.23 21.68
N ALA A 562 3.65 -22.90 22.61
CA ALA A 562 3.21 -22.38 23.92
C ALA A 562 2.35 -21.08 24.03
N ARG A 563 1.27 -20.96 23.25
CA ARG A 563 -0.09 -20.59 23.72
C ARG A 563 -1.01 -20.63 22.50
N LYS A 564 -1.80 -21.69 22.36
CA LYS A 564 -2.81 -21.80 21.30
C LYS A 564 -4.01 -20.89 21.64
N SER A 565 -3.81 -19.57 21.58
CA SER A 565 -4.92 -18.62 21.47
C SER A 565 -5.52 -18.82 20.08
N ARG A 566 -6.67 -19.50 19.98
CA ARG A 566 -7.49 -19.55 18.77
C ARG A 566 -8.24 -18.23 18.66
N CYS A 567 -7.55 -17.09 18.62
CA CYS A 567 -8.22 -15.83 18.33
C CYS A 567 -8.67 -15.89 16.87
N LYS A 568 -9.95 -16.22 16.66
CA LYS A 568 -10.58 -16.34 15.34
C LYS A 568 -10.86 -14.97 14.71
N SER A 569 -10.81 -13.90 15.49
CA SER A 569 -11.12 -12.55 15.05
C SER A 569 -9.86 -11.81 14.61
N GLN A 570 -9.68 -11.66 13.31
CA GLN A 570 -8.71 -10.72 12.77
C GLN A 570 -9.34 -9.32 12.82
N ALA A 571 -8.66 -8.35 13.45
CA ALA A 571 -9.20 -7.00 13.60
C ALA A 571 -9.48 -6.36 12.23
N TYR A 572 -10.64 -5.71 12.11
CA TYR A 572 -11.09 -4.96 10.93
C TYR A 572 -11.33 -5.76 9.64
N PHE A 573 -11.41 -7.09 9.70
CA PHE A 573 -11.79 -7.90 8.55
C PHE A 573 -13.27 -7.74 8.24
N THR A 574 -13.59 -7.53 6.96
CA THR A 574 -14.97 -7.64 6.47
C THR A 574 -15.26 -9.09 6.08
N PRO A 575 -16.53 -9.53 6.09
CA PRO A 575 -16.89 -10.89 5.65
C PRO A 575 -16.37 -11.23 4.25
N ALA A 576 -16.37 -10.26 3.33
CA ALA A 576 -15.84 -10.42 1.98
C ALA A 576 -14.31 -10.67 1.95
N MET A 577 -13.54 -9.99 2.82
CA MET A 577 -12.11 -10.24 2.96
C MET A 577 -11.85 -11.65 3.49
N GLU A 578 -12.59 -12.08 4.51
CA GLU A 578 -12.45 -13.43 5.07
C GLU A 578 -12.72 -14.51 4.02
N ASP A 579 -13.77 -14.34 3.23
CA ASP A 579 -14.13 -15.29 2.18
C ASP A 579 -13.09 -15.31 1.06
N MET A 580 -12.53 -14.16 0.68
CA MET A 580 -11.46 -14.10 -0.31
C MET A 580 -10.19 -14.82 0.19
N VAL A 581 -9.83 -14.66 1.47
CA VAL A 581 -8.71 -15.37 2.10
C VAL A 581 -8.98 -16.88 2.18
N LYS A 582 -10.23 -17.31 2.46
CA LYS A 582 -10.60 -18.73 2.41
C LYS A 582 -10.40 -19.30 1.01
N ARG A 583 -10.88 -18.61 -0.03
CA ARG A 583 -10.68 -19.01 -1.44
C ARG A 583 -9.21 -19.12 -1.81
N SER A 584 -8.39 -18.17 -1.40
CA SER A 584 -6.92 -18.21 -1.58
C SER A 584 -6.30 -19.47 -0.96
N ARG A 585 -6.69 -19.81 0.27
CA ARG A 585 -6.20 -21.02 0.96
C ARG A 585 -6.67 -22.31 0.28
N GLU A 586 -7.89 -22.34 -0.25
CA GLU A 586 -8.43 -23.49 -0.98
C GLU A 586 -7.72 -23.68 -2.31
N GLN A 587 -7.51 -22.63 -3.10
CA GLN A 587 -6.80 -22.69 -4.36
C GLN A 587 -5.37 -23.22 -4.16
N ARG A 588 -4.66 -22.75 -3.14
CA ARG A 588 -3.31 -23.25 -2.82
C ARG A 588 -3.28 -24.71 -2.41
N LYS A 589 -4.30 -25.19 -1.69
CA LYS A 589 -4.42 -26.62 -1.38
C LYS A 589 -4.66 -27.45 -2.64
N ALA A 590 -5.39 -26.91 -3.62
CA ALA A 590 -5.66 -27.59 -4.89
C ALA A 590 -4.44 -27.63 -5.81
N THR A 591 -3.58 -26.59 -5.81
CA THR A 591 -2.33 -26.56 -6.59
C THR A 591 -1.13 -27.17 -5.86
N ALA A 592 -1.24 -27.50 -4.57
CA ALA A 592 -0.17 -28.18 -3.85
C ALA A 592 0.07 -29.58 -4.46
N PRO A 593 1.33 -29.96 -4.77
CA PRO A 593 1.62 -31.27 -5.31
C PRO A 593 1.15 -32.34 -4.33
N GLN A 594 0.25 -33.23 -4.78
CA GLN A 594 -0.17 -34.40 -3.99
C GLN A 594 1.08 -35.17 -3.59
N LYS A 595 1.36 -35.25 -2.29
CA LYS A 595 2.40 -36.15 -1.78
C LYS A 595 2.02 -37.55 -2.21
N THR A 596 2.79 -38.14 -3.11
CA THR A 596 2.68 -39.56 -3.48
C THR A 596 2.65 -40.39 -2.19
N PRO A 597 1.67 -41.29 -2.00
CA PRO A 597 1.66 -42.15 -0.83
C PRO A 597 2.97 -42.94 -0.82
N LYS A 598 3.70 -42.87 0.31
CA LYS A 598 4.92 -43.65 0.52
C LYS A 598 4.61 -45.10 0.20
N ARG A 599 5.20 -45.60 -0.89
CA ARG A 599 5.24 -47.03 -1.22
C ARG A 599 5.79 -47.75 0.01
N GLN A 600 4.93 -48.51 0.70
CA GLN A 600 5.35 -49.35 1.81
C GLN A 600 6.45 -50.28 1.28
N GLN A 601 7.66 -50.13 1.79
CA GLN A 601 8.73 -51.08 1.53
C GLN A 601 8.36 -52.39 2.24
N PRO A 602 8.44 -53.55 1.58
CA PRO A 602 8.19 -54.82 2.23
C PRO A 602 9.25 -55.08 3.31
N GLU A 603 8.78 -55.53 4.47
CA GLU A 603 9.57 -55.82 5.66
C GLU A 603 10.74 -56.76 5.33
N ALA A 604 11.95 -56.34 5.69
CA ALA A 604 13.14 -57.17 5.60
C ALA A 604 13.04 -58.34 6.58
N GLN A 605 12.91 -59.55 6.04
CA GLN A 605 13.01 -60.80 6.80
C GLN A 605 14.33 -60.86 7.57
N SER A 606 14.22 -61.13 8.86
CA SER A 606 15.28 -61.28 9.84
C SER A 606 16.27 -62.39 9.45
N LYS A 607 17.57 -62.06 9.37
CA LYS A 607 18.67 -63.04 9.31
C LYS A 607 18.90 -63.69 10.68
N PRO A 608 19.14 -65.01 10.75
CA PRO A 608 19.37 -65.71 12.03
C PRO A 608 20.79 -65.50 12.58
N GLN A 609 20.87 -65.31 13.91
CA GLN A 609 22.09 -65.16 14.69
C GLN A 609 22.99 -66.42 14.64
N ARG A 610 24.25 -66.25 14.20
CA ARG A 610 25.31 -67.24 14.43
C ARG A 610 25.80 -67.16 15.88
N LYS A 611 25.53 -68.21 16.66
CA LYS A 611 26.13 -68.45 17.98
C LYS A 611 27.65 -68.63 17.83
N ARG A 612 28.43 -67.82 18.56
CA ARG A 612 29.85 -68.08 18.83
C ARG A 612 29.95 -69.17 19.90
N GLN A 613 30.48 -70.34 19.55
CA GLN A 613 31.00 -71.32 20.50
C GLN A 613 32.38 -70.87 20.98
N LYS A 614 32.58 -70.89 22.30
CA LYS A 614 33.89 -70.84 22.94
C LYS A 614 34.58 -72.19 22.75
N TYR A 615 35.83 -72.18 22.32
CA TYR A 615 36.92 -73.00 22.86
C TYR A 615 38.20 -72.19 22.77
#